data_AF-A0A6L4YTM1-F1
#
_entry.id   AF-A0A6L4YTM1-F1
#
_cell.length_a   1.000
_cell.length_b   1.000
_cell.length_c   1.000
_cell.angle_alpha   90.00
_cell.angle_beta   90.00
_cell.angle_gamma   90.00
#
_symmetry.space_group_name_H-M   'P 1'
#
loop_
_entity.id
_entity.type
_entity.pdbx_description
1 polymer ?
#
loop_
_entity_poly.entity_id
_entity_poly.type
_entity_poly.pdbx_seq_one_letter_code
_entity_poly.pdbx_strand_id
1 'polypeptide(L)'
;MEIKIAGLSEVFDIIGALFKGVKAAAEIPETEKREMKEALADTAELIDETLTILKQHLTTVSGELKYGDDAKARRMIFEMGNFLLWEQKYRQFELCDTLRNAAMNLEKKGIFQLKTNISFGDPDTLKQLIWDYIGGEANAARSVGEMLVNLSRKADFDPSQKDEMIENLEAARTEIGNWRQKFVDIEKEIRAAIR
;
A
#
# COMPACT_ATOMS: atom_id res chain seq x y z
N MET A 1 12.04 16.05 -11.81
CA MET A 1 12.24 15.41 -10.50
C MET A 1 11.56 14.05 -10.55
N GLU A 2 12.27 12.93 -10.35
CA GLU A 2 11.61 11.62 -10.27
C GLU A 2 10.91 11.50 -8.92
N ILE A 3 9.58 11.40 -8.93
CA ILE A 3 8.81 11.04 -7.74
C ILE A 3 8.74 9.52 -7.71
N LYS A 4 9.40 8.91 -6.72
CA LYS A 4 9.38 7.44 -6.50
C LYS A 4 8.86 7.14 -5.12
N ILE A 5 8.02 6.12 -5.00
CA ILE A 5 7.48 5.64 -3.73
C ILE A 5 8.18 4.33 -3.38
N ALA A 6 9.29 4.41 -2.64
CA ALA A 6 10.20 3.27 -2.42
C ALA A 6 9.52 2.08 -1.72
N GLY A 7 8.78 2.31 -0.63
CA GLY A 7 8.22 1.23 0.18
C GLY A 7 7.11 0.41 -0.48
N LEU A 8 6.45 0.89 -1.54
CA LEU A 8 5.42 0.10 -2.24
C LEU A 8 6.00 -1.11 -2.97
N SER A 9 7.28 -1.03 -3.39
CA SER A 9 7.98 -2.16 -4.00
C SER A 9 8.22 -3.30 -3.02
N GLU A 10 8.67 -2.96 -1.82
CA GLU A 10 8.90 -3.92 -0.73
C GLU A 10 7.60 -4.65 -0.37
N VAL A 11 6.51 -3.90 -0.16
CA VAL A 11 5.19 -4.47 0.16
C VAL A 11 4.72 -5.40 -0.96
N PHE A 12 4.83 -4.97 -2.22
CA PHE A 12 4.42 -5.76 -3.37
C PHE A 12 5.19 -7.08 -3.46
N ASP A 13 6.52 -7.02 -3.33
CA ASP A 13 7.39 -8.20 -3.41
C ASP A 13 7.09 -9.19 -2.28
N ILE A 14 6.79 -8.70 -1.08
CA ILE A 14 6.45 -9.53 0.08
C ILE A 14 5.10 -10.21 -0.09
N ILE A 15 4.06 -9.50 -0.58
CA ILE A 15 2.77 -10.13 -0.91
C ILE A 15 2.98 -11.24 -1.95
N GLY A 16 3.80 -10.98 -2.98
CA GLY A 16 4.15 -11.98 -4.00
C GLY A 16 4.89 -13.19 -3.42
N ALA A 17 5.83 -12.98 -2.50
CA ALA A 17 6.55 -14.04 -1.81
C ALA A 17 5.62 -14.88 -0.92
N LEU A 18 4.76 -14.22 -0.13
CA LEU A 18 3.77 -14.87 0.73
C LEU A 18 2.80 -15.71 -0.10
N PHE A 19 2.28 -15.16 -1.20
CA PHE A 19 1.37 -15.89 -2.09
C PHE A 19 2.03 -17.15 -2.69
N LYS A 20 3.27 -17.02 -3.20
CA LYS A 20 4.03 -18.17 -3.71
C LYS A 20 4.28 -19.22 -2.63
N GLY A 21 4.63 -18.78 -1.42
CA GLY A 21 4.83 -19.64 -0.25
C GLY A 21 3.57 -20.43 0.12
N VAL A 22 2.43 -19.74 0.25
CA VAL A 22 1.13 -20.36 0.56
C VAL A 22 0.73 -21.36 -0.53
N LYS A 23 0.96 -21.04 -1.81
CA LYS A 23 0.66 -21.93 -2.95
C LYS A 23 1.49 -23.20 -2.94
N ALA A 24 2.78 -23.12 -2.58
CA ALA A 24 3.72 -24.24 -2.63
C ALA A 24 3.68 -25.14 -1.37
N ALA A 25 3.07 -24.70 -0.28
CA ALA A 25 3.07 -25.40 1.00
C ALA A 25 2.19 -26.66 0.98
N ALA A 26 2.73 -27.82 0.60
CA ALA A 26 1.96 -29.06 0.43
C ALA A 26 1.23 -29.53 1.72
N GLU A 27 1.71 -29.14 2.90
CA GLU A 27 1.24 -29.63 4.20
C GLU A 27 0.11 -28.79 4.82
N ILE A 28 -0.19 -27.60 4.28
CA ILE A 28 -1.29 -26.76 4.78
C ILE A 28 -2.62 -27.31 4.21
N PRO A 29 -3.66 -27.51 5.02
CA PRO A 29 -4.98 -27.85 4.53
C PRO A 29 -5.47 -26.84 3.49
N GLU A 30 -6.10 -27.30 2.42
CA GLU A 30 -6.59 -26.40 1.35
C GLU A 30 -7.57 -25.33 1.85
N THR A 31 -8.32 -25.62 2.92
CA THR A 31 -9.19 -24.64 3.58
C THR A 31 -8.40 -23.48 4.21
N GLU A 32 -7.29 -23.77 4.88
CA GLU A 32 -6.43 -22.75 5.50
C GLU A 32 -5.63 -21.99 4.44
N LYS A 33 -5.15 -22.67 3.39
CA LYS A 33 -4.52 -21.99 2.23
C LYS A 33 -5.47 -21.01 1.57
N ARG A 34 -6.74 -21.38 1.44
CA ARG A 34 -7.77 -20.50 0.88
C ARG A 34 -7.94 -19.25 1.73
N GLU A 35 -8.11 -19.39 3.04
CA GLU A 35 -8.24 -18.25 3.97
C GLU A 35 -7.01 -17.33 3.91
N MET A 36 -5.80 -17.89 3.84
CA MET A 36 -4.56 -17.12 3.70
C MET A 36 -4.49 -16.37 2.36
N LYS A 37 -4.86 -17.02 1.25
CA LYS A 37 -4.93 -16.38 -0.07
C LYS A 37 -6.00 -15.28 -0.09
N GLU A 38 -7.15 -15.49 0.54
CA GLU A 38 -8.21 -14.49 0.66
C GLU A 38 -7.69 -13.25 1.39
N ALA A 39 -7.04 -13.44 2.55
CA ALA A 39 -6.41 -12.34 3.28
C ALA A 39 -5.37 -11.57 2.45
N LEU A 40 -4.53 -12.27 1.67
CA LEU A 40 -3.54 -11.63 0.79
C LEU A 40 -4.21 -10.86 -0.37
N ALA A 41 -5.29 -11.39 -0.95
CA ALA A 41 -6.03 -10.72 -2.01
C ALA A 41 -6.71 -9.45 -1.49
N ASP A 42 -7.41 -9.55 -0.36
CA ASP A 42 -8.04 -8.40 0.29
C ASP A 42 -6.98 -7.31 0.62
N THR A 43 -5.73 -7.74 0.86
CA THR A 43 -4.56 -6.85 1.05
C THR A 43 -4.14 -6.09 -0.16
N ALA A 44 -4.01 -6.77 -1.28
CA ALA A 44 -3.75 -6.09 -2.53
C ALA A 44 -4.89 -5.12 -2.89
N GLU A 45 -6.15 -5.49 -2.61
CA GLU A 45 -7.34 -4.67 -2.86
C GLU A 45 -7.35 -3.38 -2.03
N LEU A 46 -7.15 -3.44 -0.70
CA LEU A 46 -7.14 -2.21 0.12
C LEU A 46 -6.01 -1.26 -0.28
N ILE A 47 -4.84 -1.81 -0.63
CA ILE A 47 -3.74 -0.98 -1.13
C ILE A 47 -4.15 -0.29 -2.45
N ASP A 48 -4.82 -1.00 -3.37
CA ASP A 48 -5.43 -0.38 -4.57
C ASP A 48 -6.42 0.74 -4.18
N GLU A 49 -7.36 0.49 -3.28
CA GLU A 49 -8.36 1.48 -2.85
C GLU A 49 -7.71 2.74 -2.29
N THR A 50 -6.70 2.57 -1.44
CA THR A 50 -5.96 3.71 -0.87
C THR A 50 -5.24 4.50 -1.96
N LEU A 51 -4.52 3.81 -2.85
CA LEU A 51 -3.82 4.45 -3.97
C LEU A 51 -4.81 5.13 -4.93
N THR A 52 -6.03 4.58 -5.06
CA THR A 52 -7.12 5.16 -5.84
C THR A 52 -7.57 6.49 -5.24
N ILE A 53 -7.83 6.55 -3.94
CA ILE A 53 -8.19 7.78 -3.23
C ILE A 53 -7.10 8.85 -3.39
N LEU A 54 -5.83 8.45 -3.21
CA LEU A 54 -4.69 9.34 -3.36
C LEU A 54 -4.58 9.90 -4.79
N LYS A 55 -4.72 9.03 -5.79
CA LYS A 55 -4.72 9.39 -7.21
C LYS A 55 -5.87 10.35 -7.56
N GLN A 56 -7.07 10.10 -7.02
CA GLN A 56 -8.23 10.98 -7.21
C GLN A 56 -7.97 12.35 -6.60
N HIS A 57 -7.42 12.41 -5.39
CA HIS A 57 -7.10 13.69 -4.76
C HIS A 57 -6.10 14.50 -5.58
N LEU A 58 -5.00 13.89 -6.03
CA LEU A 58 -4.03 14.55 -6.91
C LEU A 58 -4.66 15.01 -8.23
N THR A 59 -5.61 14.23 -8.77
CA THR A 59 -6.37 14.60 -9.96
C THR A 59 -7.21 15.86 -9.72
N THR A 60 -7.94 15.91 -8.60
CA THR A 60 -8.76 17.07 -8.23
C THR A 60 -7.88 18.30 -8.04
N VAL A 61 -6.74 18.17 -7.35
CA VAL A 61 -5.83 19.29 -7.10
C VAL A 61 -5.22 19.80 -8.41
N SER A 62 -4.75 18.91 -9.28
CA SER A 62 -4.25 19.25 -10.61
C SER A 62 -5.32 19.92 -11.47
N GLY A 63 -6.57 19.44 -11.41
CA GLY A 63 -7.71 20.01 -12.14
C GLY A 63 -8.05 21.43 -11.69
N GLU A 64 -8.11 21.66 -10.36
CA GLU A 64 -8.30 23.00 -9.80
C GLU A 64 -7.17 23.94 -10.19
N LEU A 65 -5.92 23.45 -10.20
CA LEU A 65 -4.78 24.26 -10.59
C LEU A 65 -4.80 24.59 -12.09
N LYS A 66 -5.23 23.67 -12.97
CA LYS A 66 -5.28 23.88 -14.42
C LYS A 66 -6.44 24.75 -14.87
N TYR A 67 -7.61 24.57 -14.26
CA TYR A 67 -8.87 25.07 -14.82
C TYR A 67 -9.76 25.79 -13.79
N GLY A 68 -9.39 25.76 -12.51
CA GLY A 68 -10.22 26.22 -11.40
C GLY A 68 -9.62 27.42 -10.67
N ASP A 69 -9.80 27.43 -9.35
CA ASP A 69 -9.35 28.50 -8.47
C ASP A 69 -7.96 28.21 -7.90
N ASP A 70 -6.98 29.04 -8.28
CA ASP A 70 -5.59 28.91 -7.83
C ASP A 70 -5.44 29.00 -6.30
N ALA A 71 -6.22 29.84 -5.62
CA ALA A 71 -6.16 29.95 -4.17
C ALA A 71 -6.70 28.68 -3.50
N LYS A 72 -7.76 28.09 -4.06
CA LYS A 72 -8.30 26.80 -3.63
C LYS A 72 -7.30 25.67 -3.88
N ALA A 73 -6.68 25.62 -5.06
CA ALA A 73 -5.68 24.62 -5.40
C ALA A 73 -4.48 24.68 -4.45
N ARG A 74 -3.95 25.89 -4.16
CA ARG A 74 -2.85 26.10 -3.21
C ARG A 74 -3.20 25.63 -1.80
N ARG A 75 -4.41 25.92 -1.34
CA ARG A 75 -4.90 25.40 -0.06
C ARG A 75 -4.93 23.89 -0.03
N MET A 76 -5.44 23.24 -1.08
CA MET A 76 -5.47 21.78 -1.18
C MET A 76 -4.07 21.18 -1.19
N ILE A 77 -3.11 21.79 -1.90
CA ILE A 77 -1.70 21.38 -1.91
C ILE A 77 -1.10 21.52 -0.51
N PHE A 78 -1.37 22.62 0.19
CA PHE A 78 -0.89 22.83 1.57
C PHE A 78 -1.44 21.77 2.53
N GLU A 79 -2.73 21.43 2.40
CA GLU A 79 -3.41 20.41 3.21
C GLU A 79 -2.81 18.99 3.02
N MET A 80 -2.16 18.70 1.88
CA MET A 80 -1.43 17.43 1.68
C MET A 80 -0.29 17.23 2.69
N GLY A 81 0.29 18.32 3.21
CA GLY A 81 1.39 18.25 4.17
C GLY A 81 0.98 17.74 5.55
N ASN A 82 -0.32 17.69 5.82
CA ASN A 82 -0.85 17.13 7.06
C ASN A 82 -1.13 15.63 6.90
N PHE A 83 -0.05 14.85 6.86
CA PHE A 83 -0.11 13.39 6.70
C PHE A 83 -0.95 12.70 7.78
N LEU A 84 -0.94 13.19 9.03
CA LEU A 84 -1.74 12.64 10.13
C LEU A 84 -3.25 12.84 9.91
N LEU A 85 -3.67 14.00 9.40
CA LEU A 85 -5.06 14.27 9.06
C LEU A 85 -5.47 13.50 7.80
N TRP A 86 -4.54 13.34 6.86
CA TRP A 86 -4.71 12.51 5.66
C TRP A 86 -4.89 11.04 6.01
N GLU A 87 -4.04 10.54 6.91
CA GLU A 87 -4.24 9.25 7.55
C GLU A 87 -5.64 9.21 8.16
N GLN A 88 -5.95 10.02 9.17
CA GLN A 88 -7.24 9.90 9.86
C GLN A 88 -8.47 9.98 8.94
N LYS A 89 -8.39 10.75 7.84
CA LYS A 89 -9.49 10.97 6.89
C LYS A 89 -9.64 9.85 5.85
N TYR A 90 -8.56 9.15 5.52
CA TYR A 90 -8.54 8.16 4.44
C TYR A 90 -7.95 6.80 4.86
N ARG A 91 -7.52 6.67 6.12
CA ARG A 91 -6.79 5.54 6.73
C ARG A 91 -7.62 4.84 7.80
N GLN A 92 -8.82 4.39 7.43
CA GLN A 92 -9.18 3.05 7.87
C GLN A 92 -8.41 2.06 6.99
N PHE A 93 -7.09 1.97 7.17
CA PHE A 93 -6.31 0.80 6.76
C PHE A 93 -6.61 -0.34 7.75
N GLU A 94 -7.88 -0.76 7.82
CA GLU A 94 -8.34 -1.83 8.73
C GLU A 94 -7.81 -3.22 8.37
N LEU A 95 -7.02 -3.33 7.31
CA LEU A 95 -6.35 -4.57 6.93
C LEU A 95 -5.18 -4.97 7.80
N CYS A 96 -4.58 -3.98 8.45
CA CYS A 96 -3.52 -4.25 9.40
C CYS A 96 -4.07 -5.16 10.49
N ASP A 97 -5.29 -4.96 10.98
CA ASP A 97 -5.80 -5.76 12.10
C ASP A 97 -6.19 -7.17 11.72
N THR A 98 -6.78 -7.46 10.55
CA THR A 98 -7.12 -8.85 10.20
C THR A 98 -5.88 -9.69 9.92
N LEU A 99 -4.88 -9.16 9.21
CA LEU A 99 -3.61 -9.85 8.94
C LEU A 99 -2.67 -9.86 10.15
N ARG A 100 -2.61 -8.77 10.92
CA ARG A 100 -1.90 -8.72 12.22
C ARG A 100 -2.59 -9.59 13.25
N ASN A 101 -3.92 -9.69 13.26
CA ASN A 101 -4.65 -10.64 14.09
C ASN A 101 -4.48 -12.06 13.57
N ALA A 102 -4.42 -12.32 12.26
CA ALA A 102 -4.10 -13.64 11.72
C ALA A 102 -2.66 -14.03 12.08
N ALA A 103 -1.70 -13.12 12.01
CA ALA A 103 -0.31 -13.30 12.43
C ALA A 103 -0.18 -13.48 13.95
N MET A 104 -0.85 -12.65 14.75
CA MET A 104 -0.91 -12.79 16.20
C MET A 104 -1.69 -14.02 16.62
N ASN A 105 -2.68 -14.47 15.85
CA ASN A 105 -3.40 -15.72 16.09
C ASN A 105 -2.57 -16.92 15.65
N LEU A 106 -1.73 -16.83 14.61
CA LEU A 106 -0.70 -17.82 14.28
C LEU A 106 0.34 -17.92 15.42
N GLU A 107 0.71 -16.79 16.01
CA GLU A 107 1.60 -16.73 17.18
C GLU A 107 0.92 -17.29 18.45
N LYS A 108 -0.34 -16.89 18.74
CA LYS A 108 -1.13 -17.29 19.92
C LYS A 108 -1.71 -18.70 19.86
N LYS A 109 -2.16 -19.18 18.70
CA LYS A 109 -2.62 -20.57 18.47
C LYS A 109 -1.47 -21.55 18.25
N GLY A 110 -0.24 -21.07 18.39
CA GLY A 110 0.91 -21.91 18.59
C GLY A 110 1.59 -22.31 17.30
N ILE A 111 2.46 -21.43 16.80
CA ILE A 111 3.75 -21.85 16.24
C ILE A 111 4.43 -22.90 17.16
N PHE A 112 4.20 -22.83 18.47
CA PHE A 112 4.63 -23.86 19.43
C PHE A 112 3.81 -25.15 19.43
N GLN A 113 2.53 -25.15 19.00
CA GLN A 113 1.71 -26.37 18.87
C GLN A 113 1.83 -27.00 17.47
N LEU A 114 2.18 -26.20 16.47
CA LEU A 114 2.40 -26.60 15.08
C LEU A 114 3.85 -27.03 14.79
N LYS A 115 4.75 -26.86 15.78
CA LYS A 115 6.16 -27.31 15.76
C LYS A 115 6.35 -28.79 15.44
N THR A 116 5.29 -29.60 15.56
CA THR A 116 5.32 -31.04 15.24
C THR A 116 4.80 -31.40 13.86
N ASN A 117 4.09 -30.50 13.14
CA ASN A 117 3.33 -30.88 11.94
C ASN A 117 3.33 -29.86 10.78
N ILE A 118 4.08 -28.76 10.83
CA ILE A 118 4.07 -27.75 9.76
C ILE A 118 5.48 -27.43 9.26
N SER A 119 5.79 -27.89 8.05
CA SER A 119 6.84 -27.33 7.21
C SER A 119 6.22 -26.28 6.26
N PHE A 120 6.15 -25.04 6.74
CA PHE A 120 6.83 -24.01 5.94
C PHE A 120 8.29 -24.44 5.92
N GLY A 121 9.00 -24.36 4.78
CA GLY A 121 10.41 -24.78 4.72
C GLY A 121 11.28 -24.21 5.86
N ASP A 122 10.82 -23.13 6.51
CA ASP A 122 11.09 -22.80 7.91
C ASP A 122 9.98 -21.86 8.44
N PRO A 123 9.25 -22.18 9.53
CA PRO A 123 8.29 -21.27 10.17
C PRO A 123 8.87 -19.90 10.54
N ASP A 124 10.17 -19.82 10.81
CA ASP A 124 10.85 -18.55 11.05
C ASP A 124 10.91 -17.68 9.78
N THR A 125 10.91 -18.29 8.58
CA THR A 125 10.84 -17.55 7.30
C THR A 125 9.47 -16.90 7.11
N LEU A 126 8.37 -17.58 7.44
CA LEU A 126 7.04 -16.97 7.38
C LEU A 126 6.92 -15.80 8.36
N LYS A 127 7.41 -16.00 9.60
CA LYS A 127 7.44 -14.95 10.62
C LYS A 127 8.27 -13.75 10.14
N GLN A 128 9.43 -14.00 9.54
CA GLN A 128 10.28 -12.95 8.98
C GLN A 128 9.55 -12.20 7.87
N LEU A 129 8.91 -12.89 6.91
CA LEU A 129 8.14 -12.25 5.84
C LEU A 129 6.99 -11.37 6.35
N ILE A 130 6.34 -11.77 7.46
CA ILE A 130 5.30 -10.95 8.10
C ILE A 130 5.90 -9.69 8.73
N TRP A 131 7.04 -9.81 9.42
CA TRP A 131 7.73 -8.65 9.98
C TRP A 131 8.26 -7.72 8.89
N ASP A 132 8.80 -8.29 7.82
CA ASP A 132 9.24 -7.55 6.64
C ASP A 132 8.04 -6.84 6.00
N TYR A 133 6.87 -7.48 5.93
CA TYR A 133 5.63 -6.86 5.42
C TYR A 133 5.25 -5.62 6.26
N ILE A 134 5.23 -5.76 7.59
CA ILE A 134 4.93 -4.65 8.51
C ILE A 134 5.95 -3.52 8.34
N GLY A 135 7.23 -3.87 8.19
CA GLY A 135 8.30 -2.90 7.91
C GLY A 135 8.12 -2.18 6.58
N GLY A 136 7.82 -2.94 5.51
CA GLY A 136 7.55 -2.43 4.17
C GLY A 136 6.33 -1.51 4.13
N GLU A 137 5.25 -1.85 4.83
CA GLU A 137 4.06 -1.01 4.95
C GLU A 137 4.39 0.33 5.61
N ALA A 138 5.14 0.30 6.72
CA ALA A 138 5.59 1.52 7.40
C ALA A 138 6.49 2.38 6.48
N ASN A 139 7.36 1.74 5.68
CA ASN A 139 8.19 2.43 4.69
C ASN A 139 7.38 3.00 3.53
N ALA A 140 6.34 2.31 3.07
CA ALA A 140 5.44 2.77 2.03
C ALA A 140 4.63 3.98 2.50
N ALA A 141 4.03 3.89 3.68
CA ALA A 141 3.30 4.99 4.32
C ALA A 141 4.20 6.21 4.51
N ARG A 142 5.44 6.01 5.00
CA ARG A 142 6.43 7.09 5.13
C ARG A 142 6.77 7.72 3.78
N SER A 143 7.05 6.91 2.75
CA SER A 143 7.42 7.41 1.41
C SER A 143 6.29 8.21 0.77
N VAL A 144 5.05 7.76 0.90
CA VAL A 144 3.85 8.49 0.45
C VAL A 144 3.70 9.80 1.23
N GLY A 145 3.87 9.74 2.56
CA GLY A 145 3.84 10.94 3.42
C GLY A 145 4.90 11.96 3.05
N GLU A 146 6.14 11.53 2.82
CA GLU A 146 7.24 12.39 2.38
C GLU A 146 6.97 13.02 1.02
N MET A 147 6.44 12.25 0.06
CA MET A 147 6.01 12.79 -1.23
C MET A 147 4.96 13.89 -1.06
N LEU A 148 3.93 13.65 -0.25
CA LEU A 148 2.87 14.63 0.01
C LEU A 148 3.38 15.87 0.74
N VAL A 149 4.25 15.69 1.73
CA VAL A 149 4.93 16.79 2.42
C VAL A 149 5.78 17.60 1.44
N ASN A 150 6.55 16.95 0.57
CA ASN A 150 7.37 17.63 -0.44
C ASN A 150 6.52 18.41 -1.43
N LEU A 151 5.36 17.88 -1.85
CA LEU A 151 4.40 18.62 -2.68
C LEU A 151 3.82 19.82 -1.91
N SER A 152 3.45 19.64 -0.63
CA SER A 152 2.88 20.72 0.19
C SER A 152 3.85 21.88 0.44
N ARG A 153 5.15 21.60 0.58
CA ARG A 153 6.19 22.63 0.72
C ARG A 153 6.31 23.52 -0.50
N LYS A 154 5.84 23.04 -1.66
CA LYS A 154 5.80 23.79 -2.91
C LYS A 154 4.48 24.55 -3.09
N ALA A 155 3.52 24.50 -2.15
CA ALA A 155 2.21 25.15 -2.29
C ALA A 155 2.29 26.66 -2.53
N ASP A 156 3.35 27.31 -2.04
CA ASP A 156 3.61 28.74 -2.21
C ASP A 156 4.52 29.03 -3.43
N PHE A 157 4.31 28.30 -4.52
CA PHE A 157 5.04 28.48 -5.78
C PHE A 157 4.73 29.84 -6.42
N ASP A 158 5.70 30.47 -7.09
CA ASP A 158 5.43 31.69 -7.88
C ASP A 158 4.48 31.37 -9.06
N PRO A 159 3.58 32.26 -9.50
CA PRO A 159 2.73 32.01 -10.66
C PRO A 159 3.46 31.50 -11.92
N SER A 160 4.71 31.92 -12.13
CA SER A 160 5.57 31.43 -13.23
C SER A 160 5.97 29.95 -13.11
N GLN A 161 5.86 29.36 -11.92
CA GLN A 161 6.17 27.95 -11.62
C GLN A 161 4.91 27.07 -11.60
N LYS A 162 3.76 27.61 -11.99
CA LYS A 162 2.48 26.89 -11.99
C LYS A 162 2.52 25.61 -12.82
N ASP A 163 3.07 25.68 -14.02
CA ASP A 163 3.18 24.53 -14.91
C ASP A 163 4.10 23.45 -14.33
N GLU A 164 5.20 23.85 -13.68
CA GLU A 164 6.08 22.92 -12.96
C GLU A 164 5.35 22.23 -11.80
N MET A 165 4.51 22.95 -11.05
CA MET A 165 3.72 22.36 -9.97
C MET A 165 2.68 21.36 -10.52
N ILE A 166 2.05 21.68 -11.65
CA ILE A 166 1.16 20.77 -12.36
C ILE A 166 1.93 19.50 -12.77
N GLU A 167 3.09 19.63 -13.39
CA GLU A 167 3.92 18.48 -13.80
C GLU A 167 4.30 17.61 -12.60
N ASN A 168 4.66 18.22 -11.46
CA ASN A 168 4.97 17.48 -10.24
C ASN A 168 3.76 16.68 -9.70
N LEU A 169 2.55 17.27 -9.73
CA LEU A 169 1.32 16.58 -9.32
C LEU A 169 0.97 15.43 -10.27
N GLU A 170 1.13 15.64 -11.57
CA GLU A 170 0.87 14.62 -12.61
C GLU A 170 1.89 13.48 -12.56
N ALA A 171 3.16 13.78 -12.27
CA ALA A 171 4.20 12.77 -12.06
C ALA A 171 3.88 11.90 -10.83
N ALA A 172 3.52 12.52 -9.70
CA ALA A 172 3.08 11.78 -8.51
C ALA A 172 1.85 10.90 -8.81
N ARG A 173 0.86 11.46 -9.52
CA ARG A 173 -0.35 10.73 -9.93
C ARG A 173 -0.02 9.52 -10.79
N THR A 174 0.94 9.66 -11.71
CA THR A 174 1.38 8.60 -12.61
C THR A 174 2.07 7.48 -11.84
N GLU A 175 2.99 7.82 -10.94
CA GLU A 175 3.68 6.85 -10.09
C GLU A 175 2.70 6.05 -9.23
N ILE A 176 1.74 6.71 -8.58
CA ILE A 176 0.66 6.05 -7.83
C ILE A 176 -0.16 5.14 -8.74
N GLY A 177 -0.48 5.60 -9.96
CA GLY A 177 -1.21 4.82 -10.95
C GLY A 177 -0.48 3.53 -11.37
N ASN A 178 0.84 3.59 -11.49
CA ASN A 178 1.66 2.42 -11.82
C ASN A 178 1.64 1.39 -10.68
N TRP A 179 1.79 1.84 -9.43
CA TRP A 179 1.70 0.96 -8.27
C TRP A 179 0.31 0.35 -8.12
N ARG A 180 -0.73 1.15 -8.27
CA ARG A 180 -2.12 0.71 -8.27
C ARG A 180 -2.34 -0.46 -9.22
N GLN A 181 -1.87 -0.33 -10.47
CA GLN A 181 -2.02 -1.39 -11.46
C GLN A 181 -1.35 -2.70 -11.03
N LYS A 182 -0.14 -2.61 -10.45
CA LYS A 182 0.56 -3.80 -9.93
C LYS A 182 -0.25 -4.49 -8.82
N PHE A 183 -0.80 -3.74 -7.86
CA PHE A 183 -1.62 -4.31 -6.79
C PHE A 183 -2.92 -4.94 -7.32
N VAL A 184 -3.58 -4.32 -8.31
CA VAL A 184 -4.73 -4.93 -8.99
C VAL A 184 -4.36 -6.24 -9.70
N ASP A 185 -3.18 -6.30 -10.33
CA ASP A 185 -2.76 -7.48 -11.08
C ASP A 185 -2.42 -8.66 -10.15
N ILE A 186 -1.72 -8.40 -9.04
CA ILE A 186 -1.41 -9.45 -8.05
C ILE A 186 -2.67 -9.91 -7.30
N GLU A 187 -3.61 -9.01 -6.99
CA GLU A 187 -4.91 -9.37 -6.42
C GLU A 187 -5.64 -10.38 -7.31
N LYS A 188 -5.76 -10.07 -8.60
CA LYS A 188 -6.39 -10.97 -9.59
C LYS A 188 -5.69 -12.31 -9.67
N GLU A 189 -4.36 -12.32 -9.63
CA GLU A 189 -3.58 -13.56 -9.62
C GLU A 189 -3.91 -14.42 -8.39
N ILE A 190 -3.95 -13.80 -7.20
CA ILE A 190 -4.27 -14.49 -5.94
C ILE A 190 -5.72 -15.02 -5.98
N ARG A 191 -6.68 -14.17 -6.39
CA ARG A 191 -8.10 -14.55 -6.48
C ARG A 191 -8.36 -15.66 -7.49
N ALA A 192 -7.61 -15.71 -8.59
CA ALA A 192 -7.70 -16.81 -9.54
C ALA A 192 -7.23 -18.14 -8.95
N ALA A 193 -6.29 -18.14 -8.00
CA ALA A 193 -5.74 -19.33 -7.36
C ALA A 193 -6.54 -19.83 -6.13
N ILE A 194 -7.65 -19.17 -5.81
CA ILE A 194 -8.64 -19.59 -4.81
C ILE A 194 -9.70 -20.51 -5.43
N ARG A 195 -9.91 -20.40 -6.75
CA ARG A 195 -10.86 -21.22 -7.53
C ARG A 195 -10.29 -22.62 -7.79
#